data_AF-A0A496B4A9-F1
#
_entry.id   AF-A0A496B4A9-F1
#
_cell.length_a   1.000
_cell.length_b   1.000
_cell.length_c   1.000
_cell.angle_alpha   90.00
_cell.angle_beta   90.00
_cell.angle_gamma   90.00
#
_symmetry.space_group_name_H-M   'P 1'
#
loop_
_entity.id
_entity.type
_entity.pdbx_description
1 polymer ?
#
loop_
_entity_poly.entity_id
_entity_poly.type
_entity_poly.pdbx_seq_one_letter_code
_entity_poly.pdbx_strand_id
1 'polypeptide(L)'
;MKTTRFSILVVLLAIFTVVANTFAQDYTTLKLPEGAKARLGKGPINEIKYSPDGTRLAVASIIGIWIYDAQTGAALELIKGHTSEVFSVSFSPDGTTIATGSADGTVLLWELNPSTESDPTISDAIVSERRKEDVTRDGIVNIQDLVWVASNLRQAGSNAADVNRDGIVNIQDLVLVAGALD
;
A
#
# COMPACT_ATOMS: atom_id res chain seq x y z
N MET A 1 -52.23 -4.69 17.38
CA MET A 1 -51.13 -4.24 18.27
C MET A 1 -49.73 -4.76 17.89
N LYS A 2 -49.50 -5.36 16.70
CA LYS A 2 -48.17 -5.89 16.31
C LYS A 2 -47.28 -4.91 15.51
N THR A 3 -47.84 -3.82 15.01
CA THR A 3 -47.13 -2.87 14.13
C THR A 3 -46.23 -1.88 14.88
N THR A 4 -46.60 -1.47 16.10
CA THR A 4 -45.86 -0.48 16.88
C THR A 4 -44.45 -0.94 17.29
N ARG A 5 -44.28 -2.23 17.63
CA ARG A 5 -42.97 -2.78 18.02
C ARG A 5 -42.02 -2.93 16.84
N PHE A 6 -42.55 -3.24 15.66
CA PHE A 6 -41.75 -3.35 14.43
C PHE A 6 -41.23 -1.98 13.98
N SER A 7 -42.07 -0.94 14.05
CA SER A 7 -41.67 0.43 13.72
C SER A 7 -40.59 0.97 14.68
N ILE A 8 -40.68 0.67 15.98
CA ILE A 8 -39.64 1.08 16.96
C ILE A 8 -38.31 0.39 16.64
N LEU A 9 -38.32 -0.90 16.32
CA LEU A 9 -37.09 -1.63 16.01
C LEU A 9 -36.39 -1.09 14.75
N VAL A 10 -37.15 -0.76 13.70
CA VAL A 10 -36.58 -0.18 12.46
C VAL A 10 -36.00 1.21 12.72
N VAL A 11 -36.68 2.04 13.51
CA VAL A 11 -36.16 3.36 13.89
C VAL A 11 -34.90 3.23 14.74
N LEU A 12 -34.86 2.29 15.70
CA LEU A 12 -33.66 2.03 16.51
C LEU A 12 -32.50 1.50 15.65
N LEU A 13 -32.76 0.63 14.67
CA LEU A 13 -31.73 0.12 13.76
C LEU A 13 -31.21 1.22 12.82
N ALA A 14 -32.09 2.10 12.34
CA ALA A 14 -31.72 3.27 11.53
C ALA A 14 -30.91 4.28 12.35
N ILE A 15 -31.30 4.55 13.61
CA ILE A 15 -30.53 5.39 14.52
C ILE A 15 -29.19 4.72 14.82
N PHE A 16 -29.14 3.42 15.09
CA PHE A 16 -27.89 2.72 15.38
C PHE A 16 -26.94 2.73 14.18
N THR A 17 -27.43 2.53 12.96
CA THR A 17 -26.61 2.62 11.73
C THR A 17 -26.13 4.04 11.45
N VAL A 18 -26.98 5.05 11.63
CA VAL A 18 -26.59 6.47 11.50
C VAL A 18 -25.56 6.84 12.57
N VAL A 19 -25.79 6.49 13.84
CA VAL A 19 -24.90 6.77 14.97
C VAL A 19 -23.58 6.02 14.85
N ALA A 20 -23.58 4.75 14.44
CA ALA A 20 -22.35 3.99 14.17
C ALA A 20 -21.51 4.65 13.06
N ASN A 21 -22.16 5.18 12.02
CA ASN A 21 -21.48 5.98 11.00
C ASN A 21 -21.03 7.36 11.53
N THR A 22 -21.71 7.91 12.55
CA THR A 22 -21.36 9.21 13.16
C THR A 22 -20.12 9.11 14.07
N PHE A 23 -19.79 7.93 14.59
CA PHE A 23 -18.53 7.70 15.34
C PHE A 23 -17.30 7.57 14.43
N ALA A 24 -17.49 7.36 13.12
CA ALA A 24 -16.46 7.65 12.14
C ALA A 24 -16.44 9.16 11.88
N GLN A 25 -16.15 9.97 12.90
CA GLN A 25 -15.90 11.39 12.67
C GLN A 25 -14.69 11.51 11.72
N ASP A 26 -14.83 12.31 10.68
CA ASP A 26 -13.70 12.64 9.81
C ASP A 26 -12.77 13.60 10.57
N TYR A 27 -11.92 13.04 11.45
CA TYR A 27 -11.03 13.78 12.35
C TYR A 27 -10.00 14.65 11.63
N THR A 28 -9.94 14.55 10.30
CA THR A 28 -9.17 15.39 9.38
C THR A 28 -9.63 16.85 9.40
N THR A 29 -10.85 17.14 9.88
CA THR A 29 -11.44 18.49 9.91
C THR A 29 -11.19 19.26 11.22
N LEU A 30 -10.62 18.65 12.25
CA LEU A 30 -10.25 19.34 13.49
C LEU A 30 -8.92 20.10 13.30
N LYS A 31 -8.86 21.37 13.73
CA LYS A 31 -7.58 22.10 13.80
C LYS A 31 -6.56 21.26 14.59
N LEU A 32 -5.41 21.04 13.98
CA LEU A 32 -4.29 20.35 14.63
C LEU A 32 -3.76 21.23 15.80
N PRO A 33 -3.33 20.61 16.92
CA PRO A 33 -2.61 21.33 17.97
C PRO A 33 -1.37 22.04 17.40
N GLU A 34 -0.94 23.11 18.06
CA GLU A 34 0.29 23.83 17.65
C GLU A 34 1.49 22.87 17.61
N GLY A 35 2.25 22.92 16.52
CA GLY A 35 3.40 22.04 16.27
C GLY A 35 3.06 20.64 15.74
N ALA A 36 1.80 20.22 15.74
CA ALA A 36 1.41 18.94 15.16
C ALA A 36 1.32 19.02 13.62
N LYS A 37 2.06 18.17 12.92
CA LYS A 37 2.11 18.14 11.44
C LYS A 37 0.95 17.36 10.82
N ALA A 38 0.51 16.28 11.45
CA ALA A 38 -0.57 15.42 10.96
C ALA A 38 -1.26 14.69 12.12
N ARG A 39 -2.49 14.22 11.87
CA ARG A 39 -3.22 13.31 12.75
C ARG A 39 -3.53 12.03 11.98
N LEU A 40 -2.91 10.93 12.41
CA LEU A 40 -3.00 9.62 11.77
C LEU A 40 -3.66 8.61 12.71
N GLY A 41 -4.15 7.49 12.15
CA GLY A 41 -4.82 6.44 12.89
C GLY A 41 -6.33 6.35 12.65
N LYS A 42 -6.86 5.13 12.70
CA LYS A 42 -8.27 4.79 12.44
C LYS A 42 -8.90 3.97 13.58
N GLY A 43 -8.56 4.30 14.83
CA GLY A 43 -9.06 3.60 16.02
C GLY A 43 -8.05 3.64 17.17
N PRO A 44 -8.23 2.81 18.21
CA PRO A 44 -7.24 2.59 19.25
C PRO A 44 -5.90 2.16 18.64
N ILE A 45 -4.82 2.80 19.09
CA ILE A 45 -3.44 2.55 18.65
C ILE A 45 -2.69 1.98 19.85
N ASN A 46 -1.99 0.86 19.65
CA ASN A 46 -1.22 0.21 20.71
C ASN A 46 0.26 0.53 20.62
N GLU A 47 0.84 0.46 19.42
CA GLU A 47 2.25 0.73 19.20
C GLU A 47 2.46 1.47 17.87
N ILE A 48 3.49 2.33 17.85
CA ILE A 48 3.98 2.99 16.66
C ILE A 48 5.48 2.74 16.50
N LYS A 49 5.93 2.45 15.28
CA LYS A 49 7.36 2.30 14.94
C LYS A 49 7.67 2.93 13.59
N TYR A 50 8.78 3.64 13.53
CA TYR A 50 9.38 4.00 12.25
C TYR A 50 10.10 2.80 11.65
N SER A 51 10.12 2.72 10.33
CA SER A 51 11.09 1.88 9.62
C SER A 51 12.52 2.38 9.88
N PRO A 52 13.55 1.54 9.74
CA PRO A 52 14.93 1.92 10.02
C PRO A 52 15.44 3.08 9.17
N ASP A 53 14.96 3.20 7.93
CA ASP A 53 15.24 4.30 7.00
C ASP A 53 14.42 5.58 7.29
N GLY A 54 13.47 5.50 8.23
CA GLY A 54 12.59 6.61 8.62
C GLY A 54 11.54 7.01 7.58
N THR A 55 11.41 6.28 6.46
CA THR A 55 10.49 6.63 5.37
C THR A 55 9.06 6.18 5.64
N ARG A 56 8.87 5.15 6.48
CA ARG A 56 7.56 4.59 6.81
C ARG A 56 7.31 4.62 8.31
N LEU A 57 6.03 4.65 8.65
CA LEU A 57 5.53 4.53 10.02
C LEU A 57 4.51 3.40 10.09
N ALA A 58 4.83 2.36 10.85
CA ALA A 58 3.86 1.31 11.19
C ALA A 58 3.09 1.68 12.45
N VAL A 59 1.78 1.49 12.40
CA VAL A 59 0.84 1.79 13.48
C VAL A 59 0.01 0.54 13.74
N ALA A 60 0.28 -0.12 14.87
CA ALA A 60 -0.46 -1.29 15.33
C ALA A 60 -1.80 -0.85 15.95
N SER A 61 -2.89 -1.45 15.47
CA SER A 61 -4.25 -1.14 15.90
C SER A 61 -5.08 -2.42 16.06
N ILE A 62 -6.28 -2.27 16.64
CA ILE A 62 -7.26 -3.37 16.72
C ILE A 62 -7.69 -3.92 15.35
N ILE A 63 -7.62 -3.11 14.29
CA ILE A 63 -8.04 -3.49 12.93
C ILE A 63 -6.92 -4.25 12.20
N GLY A 64 -5.68 -4.10 12.65
CA GLY A 64 -4.47 -4.55 11.95
C GLY A 64 -3.38 -3.48 12.02
N ILE A 65 -2.43 -3.54 11.08
CA ILE A 65 -1.27 -2.66 11.07
C ILE A 65 -1.37 -1.71 9.88
N TRP A 66 -1.46 -0.42 10.15
CA TRP A 66 -1.40 0.61 9.12
C TRP A 66 0.05 0.98 8.85
N ILE A 67 0.44 1.02 7.58
CA ILE A 67 1.71 1.58 7.12
C ILE A 67 1.42 2.95 6.51
N TYR A 68 2.07 3.97 7.04
CA TYR A 68 2.01 5.33 6.54
C TYR A 68 3.36 5.75 5.97
N ASP A 69 3.32 6.66 5.00
CA ASP A 69 4.48 7.45 4.60
C ASP A 69 4.79 8.47 5.70
N ALA A 70 6.02 8.46 6.20
CA ALA A 70 6.43 9.27 7.34
C ALA A 70 6.51 10.78 7.02
N GLN A 71 6.72 11.15 5.75
CA GLN A 71 6.91 12.54 5.34
C GLN A 71 5.58 13.22 5.07
N THR A 72 4.71 12.53 4.36
CA THR A 72 3.42 13.03 3.88
C THR A 72 2.26 12.67 4.80
N GLY A 73 2.40 11.61 5.60
CA GLY A 73 1.33 11.04 6.40
C GLY A 73 0.30 10.24 5.57
N ALA A 74 0.58 9.98 4.29
CA ALA A 74 -0.31 9.20 3.44
C ALA A 74 -0.38 7.75 3.92
N ALA A 75 -1.57 7.15 3.93
CA ALA A 75 -1.73 5.72 4.21
C ALA A 75 -1.28 4.92 2.98
N LEU A 76 -0.23 4.12 3.14
CA LEU A 76 0.34 3.28 2.08
C LEU A 76 -0.35 1.92 2.02
N GLU A 77 -0.50 1.27 3.17
CA GLU A 77 -1.01 -0.10 3.24
C GLU A 77 -1.72 -0.36 4.58
N LEU A 78 -2.67 -1.31 4.56
CA LEU A 78 -3.25 -1.90 5.76
C LEU A 78 -3.01 -3.41 5.74
N ILE A 79 -2.14 -3.88 6.62
CA ILE A 79 -1.83 -5.28 6.80
C ILE A 79 -2.88 -5.91 7.73
N LYS A 80 -3.60 -6.90 7.21
CA LYS A 80 -4.62 -7.67 7.93
C LYS A 80 -4.22 -9.14 7.97
N GLY A 81 -4.50 -9.79 9.09
CA GLY A 81 -4.38 -11.25 9.21
C GLY A 81 -4.41 -11.74 10.64
N HIS A 82 -4.00 -10.91 11.60
CA HIS A 82 -4.28 -11.17 13.01
C HIS A 82 -5.79 -11.20 13.26
N THR A 83 -6.21 -12.14 14.11
CA THR A 83 -7.62 -12.34 14.45
C THR A 83 -8.03 -11.56 15.71
N SER A 84 -7.06 -10.90 16.34
CA SER A 84 -7.25 -10.04 17.50
C SER A 84 -6.31 -8.84 17.48
N GLU A 85 -6.40 -8.01 18.50
CA GLU A 85 -5.67 -6.75 18.61
C GLU A 85 -4.16 -6.94 18.52
N VAL A 86 -3.51 -6.13 17.67
CA VAL A 86 -2.06 -6.14 17.52
C VAL A 86 -1.46 -5.22 18.56
N PHE A 87 -0.63 -5.77 19.43
CA PHE A 87 0.00 -5.02 20.52
C PHE A 87 1.41 -4.58 20.21
N SER A 88 2.11 -5.32 19.34
CA SER A 88 3.49 -4.99 19.03
C SER A 88 3.83 -5.11 17.56
N VAL A 89 4.73 -4.25 17.12
CA VAL A 89 5.30 -4.21 15.79
C VAL A 89 6.81 -3.96 15.86
N SER A 90 7.57 -4.61 15.00
CA SER A 90 9.01 -4.41 14.88
C SER A 90 9.44 -4.54 13.42
N PHE A 91 10.22 -3.58 12.93
CA PHE A 91 10.85 -3.69 11.63
C PHE A 91 12.15 -4.50 11.74
N SER A 92 12.41 -5.31 10.73
CA SER A 92 13.74 -5.82 10.41
C SER A 92 14.72 -4.66 10.15
N PRO A 93 16.03 -4.83 10.41
CA PRO A 93 17.02 -3.78 10.19
C PRO A 93 17.15 -3.30 8.74
N ASP A 94 16.83 -4.16 7.77
CA ASP A 94 16.80 -3.82 6.33
C ASP A 94 15.46 -3.20 5.90
N GLY A 95 14.45 -3.19 6.77
CA GLY A 95 13.15 -2.58 6.52
C GLY A 95 12.24 -3.37 5.57
N THR A 96 12.66 -4.56 5.11
CA THR A 96 11.90 -5.37 4.14
C THR A 96 10.90 -6.31 4.81
N THR A 97 11.05 -6.54 6.11
CA THR A 97 10.16 -7.42 6.88
C THR A 97 9.66 -6.73 8.14
N ILE A 98 8.39 -6.94 8.48
CA ILE A 98 7.81 -6.53 9.77
C ILE A 98 7.41 -7.78 10.56
N ALA A 99 7.77 -7.81 11.84
CA ALA A 99 7.22 -8.76 12.81
C ALA A 99 6.10 -8.10 13.63
N THR A 100 4.97 -8.79 13.79
CA THR A 100 3.82 -8.30 14.57
C THR A 100 3.38 -9.32 15.60
N GLY A 101 3.09 -8.87 16.82
CA GLY A 101 2.56 -9.69 17.90
C GLY A 101 1.14 -9.28 18.28
N SER A 102 0.25 -10.26 18.42
CA SER A 102 -1.18 -10.03 18.69
C SER A 102 -1.68 -10.79 19.92
N ALA A 103 -2.81 -10.33 20.46
CA ALA A 103 -3.59 -11.01 21.48
C ALA A 103 -4.11 -12.39 21.03
N ASP A 104 -4.10 -12.69 19.74
CA ASP A 104 -4.46 -14.01 19.21
C ASP A 104 -3.41 -15.11 19.50
N GLY A 105 -2.33 -14.74 20.20
CA GLY A 105 -1.28 -15.65 20.61
C GLY A 105 -0.26 -15.96 19.52
N THR A 106 -0.34 -15.26 18.38
CA THR A 106 0.56 -15.47 17.24
C THR A 106 1.50 -14.29 17.02
N VAL A 107 2.64 -14.61 16.40
CA VAL A 107 3.54 -13.64 15.79
C VAL A 107 3.54 -13.91 14.29
N LEU A 108 3.28 -12.87 13.50
CA LEU A 108 3.31 -12.95 12.04
C LEU A 108 4.47 -12.12 11.49
N LEU A 109 5.11 -12.64 10.45
CA LEU A 109 6.12 -11.93 9.67
C LEU A 109 5.49 -11.52 8.34
N TRP A 110 5.68 -10.26 7.97
CA TRP A 110 5.15 -9.66 6.77
C TRP A 110 6.30 -9.16 5.92
N GLU A 111 6.38 -9.60 4.68
CA GLU A 111 7.26 -8.97 3.70
C GLU A 111 6.61 -7.66 3.25
N LEU A 112 7.33 -6.57 3.45
CA LEU A 112 7.00 -5.29 2.88
C LEU A 112 7.67 -5.20 1.53
N ASN A 113 6.87 -5.03 0.47
CA ASN A 113 7.44 -4.65 -0.80
C ASN A 113 8.22 -3.33 -0.62
N PRO A 114 9.46 -3.22 -1.14
CA PRO A 114 10.12 -1.94 -1.23
C PRO A 114 9.17 -1.03 -2.03
N SER A 115 8.73 0.05 -1.39
CA SER A 115 7.92 1.09 -1.97
C SER A 115 8.68 1.56 -3.20
N THR A 116 8.16 1.26 -4.38
CA THR A 116 8.76 1.56 -5.67
C THR A 116 8.79 3.07 -5.99
N GLU A 117 8.82 3.92 -4.97
CA GLU A 117 8.74 5.38 -5.05
C GLU A 117 9.66 6.05 -4.04
N SER A 118 10.97 5.85 -4.16
CA SER A 118 11.96 6.81 -3.68
C SER A 118 13.19 6.82 -4.59
N ASP A 119 13.18 7.77 -5.53
CA ASP A 119 14.32 8.27 -6.32
C ASP A 119 15.14 7.26 -7.18
N PRO A 120 15.05 7.34 -8.52
CA PRO A 120 15.74 6.43 -9.45
C PRO A 120 17.27 6.60 -9.53
N THR A 121 17.93 7.43 -8.71
CA THR A 121 19.31 7.83 -9.01
C THR A 121 20.41 6.92 -8.41
N ILE A 122 20.11 5.98 -7.49
CA ILE A 122 21.16 5.16 -6.83
C ILE A 122 20.87 3.63 -6.84
N SER A 123 19.87 3.15 -7.59
CA SER A 123 19.61 1.70 -7.72
C SER A 123 20.25 1.02 -8.94
N ASP A 124 20.97 1.78 -9.78
CA ASP A 124 21.56 1.29 -11.04
C ASP A 124 22.84 0.44 -10.86
N ALA A 125 23.39 0.31 -9.65
CA ALA A 125 24.64 -0.40 -9.42
C ALA A 125 24.51 -1.83 -8.87
N ILE A 126 23.34 -2.23 -8.32
CA ILE A 126 23.23 -3.53 -7.61
C ILE A 126 22.08 -4.43 -8.11
N VAL A 127 21.19 -3.97 -9.01
CA VAL A 127 20.32 -4.91 -9.73
C VAL A 127 21.10 -5.50 -10.89
N SER A 128 21.83 -6.57 -10.61
CA SER A 128 22.36 -7.50 -11.61
C SER A 128 21.27 -7.79 -12.66
N GLU A 129 21.52 -7.36 -13.89
CA GLU A 129 20.78 -7.74 -15.10
C GLU A 129 19.28 -7.38 -15.14
N ARG A 130 18.91 -6.16 -14.76
CA ARG A 130 17.57 -5.65 -15.13
C ARG A 130 17.49 -5.46 -16.65
N ARG A 131 17.07 -6.49 -17.38
CA ARG A 131 16.73 -6.37 -18.80
C ARG A 131 15.57 -5.39 -18.92
N LYS A 132 15.78 -4.27 -19.60
CA LYS A 132 14.74 -3.26 -19.85
C LYS A 132 13.56 -3.83 -20.64
N GLU A 133 13.77 -4.98 -21.26
CA GLU A 133 12.81 -5.75 -22.04
C GLU A 133 11.85 -6.59 -21.18
N ASP A 134 12.16 -6.81 -19.90
CA ASP A 134 11.24 -7.40 -18.91
C ASP A 134 10.28 -6.30 -18.39
N VAL A 135 9.24 -6.04 -19.18
CA VAL A 135 8.25 -4.99 -18.88
C VAL A 135 7.23 -5.46 -17.84
N THR A 136 7.05 -6.78 -17.68
CA THR A 136 6.17 -7.38 -16.66
C THR A 136 6.83 -7.48 -15.28
N ARG A 137 8.16 -7.39 -15.22
CA ARG A 137 9.00 -7.44 -14.01
C ARG A 137 8.92 -8.76 -13.28
N ASP A 138 8.75 -9.86 -14.01
CA ASP A 138 8.70 -11.22 -13.47
C ASP A 138 10.08 -11.91 -13.47
N GLY A 139 11.10 -11.27 -14.05
CA GLY A 139 12.47 -11.75 -14.16
C GLY A 139 12.75 -12.56 -15.43
N ILE A 140 11.80 -12.70 -16.37
CA ILE A 140 11.95 -13.51 -17.58
C ILE A 140 11.34 -12.78 -18.79
N VAL A 141 12.16 -12.41 -19.78
CA VAL A 141 11.66 -11.83 -21.04
C VAL A 141 10.95 -12.91 -21.88
N ASN A 142 9.63 -12.85 -21.96
CA ASN A 142 8.81 -13.85 -22.65
C ASN A 142 7.64 -13.22 -23.44
N ILE A 143 6.75 -14.05 -23.97
CA ILE A 143 5.63 -13.59 -24.80
C ILE A 143 4.67 -12.64 -24.04
N GLN A 144 4.61 -12.72 -22.71
CA GLN A 144 3.80 -11.84 -21.89
C GLN A 144 4.29 -10.39 -21.94
N ASP A 145 5.61 -10.18 -21.98
CA ASP A 145 6.21 -8.85 -22.16
C ASP A 145 5.83 -8.27 -23.52
N LEU A 146 5.88 -9.10 -24.57
CA LEU A 146 5.50 -8.68 -25.91
C LEU A 146 4.02 -8.28 -26.00
N VAL A 147 3.14 -9.10 -25.39
CA VAL A 147 1.70 -8.83 -25.33
C VAL A 147 1.41 -7.57 -24.54
N TRP A 148 2.16 -7.32 -23.45
CA TRP A 148 2.05 -6.11 -22.66
C TRP A 148 2.37 -4.87 -23.49
N VAL A 149 3.49 -4.85 -24.21
CA VAL A 149 3.86 -3.73 -25.09
C VAL A 149 2.83 -3.54 -26.21
N ALA A 150 2.42 -4.64 -26.87
CA ALA A 150 1.41 -4.59 -27.94
C ALA A 150 0.06 -4.01 -27.47
N SER A 151 -0.35 -4.33 -26.24
CA SER A 151 -1.61 -3.85 -25.66
C SER A 151 -1.59 -2.36 -25.32
N ASN A 152 -0.41 -1.73 -25.30
CA ASN A 152 -0.21 -0.34 -24.93
C ASN A 152 0.23 0.56 -26.09
N LEU A 153 0.18 0.07 -27.34
CA LEU A 153 0.56 0.85 -28.52
C LEU A 153 -0.19 2.18 -28.62
N ARG A 154 0.54 3.23 -29.05
CA ARG A 154 0.09 4.63 -29.20
C ARG A 154 -0.18 5.36 -27.88
N GLN A 155 0.12 4.77 -26.73
CA GLN A 155 0.14 5.52 -25.49
C GLN A 155 1.35 6.44 -25.44
N ALA A 156 1.15 7.64 -24.92
CA ALA A 156 2.18 8.65 -24.76
C ALA A 156 2.49 8.87 -23.27
N GLY A 157 3.75 9.21 -22.98
CA GLY A 157 4.24 9.41 -21.62
C GLY A 157 4.97 8.19 -21.05
N SER A 158 5.47 8.33 -19.82
CA SER A 158 6.27 7.30 -19.14
C SER A 158 5.41 6.09 -18.76
N ASN A 159 5.37 5.09 -19.62
CA ASN A 159 4.76 3.78 -19.38
C ASN A 159 5.87 2.71 -19.34
N ALA A 160 5.68 1.64 -18.57
CA ALA A 160 6.55 0.46 -18.61
C ALA A 160 6.64 -0.19 -20.01
N ALA A 161 5.66 0.06 -20.89
CA ALA A 161 5.68 -0.36 -22.28
C ALA A 161 6.55 0.51 -23.21
N ASP A 162 7.02 1.68 -22.75
CA ASP A 162 7.98 2.54 -23.46
C ASP A 162 9.40 2.10 -23.08
N VAL A 163 9.90 1.11 -23.82
CA VAL A 163 11.15 0.39 -23.54
C VAL A 163 12.36 1.22 -24.00
N ASN A 164 12.20 2.00 -25.07
CA ASN A 164 13.26 2.89 -25.58
C ASN A 164 13.28 4.28 -24.90
N ARG A 165 12.24 4.61 -24.11
CA ARG A 165 12.06 5.89 -23.38
C ARG A 165 11.97 7.10 -24.30
N ASP A 166 11.38 6.95 -25.48
CA ASP A 166 11.16 8.05 -26.43
C ASP A 166 9.85 8.82 -26.16
N GLY A 167 9.05 8.36 -25.20
CA GLY A 167 7.79 8.96 -24.78
C GLY A 167 6.57 8.48 -25.56
N ILE A 168 6.71 7.52 -26.48
CA ILE A 168 5.63 6.97 -27.29
C ILE A 168 5.79 5.46 -27.45
N VAL A 169 4.85 4.69 -26.92
CA VAL A 169 4.81 3.23 -27.12
C VAL A 169 4.51 2.93 -28.59
N ASN A 170 5.50 2.43 -29.32
CA ASN A 170 5.41 2.19 -30.75
C ASN A 170 6.08 0.86 -31.17
N ILE A 171 6.22 0.64 -32.47
CA ILE A 171 6.78 -0.62 -33.00
C ILE A 171 8.24 -0.84 -32.57
N GLN A 172 8.98 0.23 -32.27
CA GLN A 172 10.36 0.14 -31.82
C GLN A 172 10.46 -0.51 -30.43
N ASP A 173 9.55 -0.22 -29.51
CA ASP A 173 9.48 -0.87 -28.21
C ASP A 173 9.17 -2.36 -28.33
N LEU A 174 8.23 -2.70 -29.22
CA LEU A 174 7.85 -4.08 -29.49
C LEU A 174 9.02 -4.89 -30.07
N VAL A 175 9.78 -4.28 -30.99
CA VAL A 175 10.96 -4.91 -31.60
C VAL A 175 12.08 -5.10 -30.58
N LEU A 176 12.25 -4.19 -29.63
CA LEU A 176 13.22 -4.34 -28.55
C LEU A 176 12.91 -5.53 -27.66
N VAL A 177 11.66 -5.69 -27.23
CA VAL A 177 11.23 -6.85 -26.44
C VAL A 177 11.34 -8.14 -27.27
N ALA A 178 10.90 -8.12 -28.52
CA ALA A 178 10.98 -9.28 -29.42
C ALA A 178 12.42 -9.75 -29.64
N GLY A 179 13.38 -8.81 -29.75
CA GLY A 179 14.79 -9.12 -29.96
C GLY A 179 15.52 -9.68 -28.74
N ALA A 180 14.89 -9.64 -27.57
CA ALA A 180 15.43 -10.10 -26.29
C ALA A 180 14.73 -11.35 -25.74
N LEU A 181 13.79 -11.92 -26.51
CA LEU A 181 13.20 -13.23 -26.21
C LEU A 181 14.29 -14.30 -26.31
N ASP A 182 14.49 -15.07 -25.24
CA ASP A 182 15.36 -16.25 -25.21
C ASP A 182 14.66 -17.51 -25.77
#